data_AF-A0A1W4WDC9-F1
#
_entry.id   AF-A0A1W4WDC9-F1
#
_cell.length_a   1.000
_cell.length_b   1.000
_cell.length_c   1.000
_cell.angle_alpha   90.00
_cell.angle_beta   90.00
_cell.angle_gamma   90.00
#
_symmetry.space_group_name_H-M   'P 1'
#
loop_
_entity.id
_entity.type
_entity.pdbx_description
1 polymer ?
#
loop_
_entity_poly.entity_id
_entity_poly.type
_entity_poly.pdbx_seq_one_letter_code
_entity_poly.pdbx_strand_id
1 'polypeptide(L)'
;MIEDPTQMRLTEIPVPLISTATLIRHQQQHGTCRYQPYHRYHHQSHVQNPVIELHRLQREIEIEEYYDQNPGQTHISALYPEILALIFSYLDVRDKGRVAQVCTAWRDAAYHKSVWRGVEAKLHLRRANPSLFTSLVKRGIKKVQVLSFRRSLRDVIQGIPNLESLNLSGCYNVADIGISHALVSEVPSLTMLNLSLCKQVTDNSLSRIAQYLKNLEVLELGGCCNVTNTGLVLIAWGLKKLKRLNLRSCWHVSDQGIGHIAGFNQDASGGNQMLEYLGLQDCQRLSDEALKHVSLGLNGLKTINLSFCVSITDSGLKYLAKMNSLRELNLRSCDNISDIGMAYLAEGGSQITSLDVSFCEKISDQALVHISQGLFNLKSLSLSACQISDDGIQRIAKTLHDLETLNIGQCYRITDKGLTNIAEALTRLKNIDLYGCPKITTVGMERIMKLPNLKCLNLGLWHVR
;
A
#
# COMPACT_ATOMS: atom_id res chain seq x y z
N MET A 1 1.16 27.09 -9.30
CA MET A 1 2.57 26.87 -8.94
C MET A 1 2.62 26.72 -7.42
N ILE A 2 2.58 25.48 -6.96
CA ILE A 2 2.73 25.11 -5.54
C ILE A 2 3.80 24.01 -5.58
N GLU A 3 4.98 24.30 -5.05
CA GLU A 3 6.06 23.32 -4.91
C GLU A 3 5.73 22.37 -3.74
N ASP A 4 5.74 21.07 -4.03
CA ASP A 4 5.50 19.98 -3.10
C ASP A 4 6.81 19.58 -2.39
N PRO A 5 6.88 19.60 -1.04
CA PRO A 5 8.10 19.28 -0.29
C PRO A 5 8.44 17.79 -0.18
N THR A 6 7.80 16.89 -0.95
CA THR A 6 8.05 15.43 -0.90
C THR A 6 8.97 14.87 -1.99
N GLN A 7 9.62 15.72 -2.80
CA GLN A 7 10.59 15.24 -3.80
C GLN A 7 11.96 14.92 -3.19
N MET A 8 12.25 13.64 -2.93
CA MET A 8 13.62 13.19 -2.66
C MET A 8 14.15 12.24 -3.74
N ARG A 9 15.24 12.67 -4.36
CA ARG A 9 16.05 11.89 -5.28
C ARG A 9 16.96 10.97 -4.47
N LEU A 10 17.05 9.70 -4.87
CA LEU A 10 18.19 8.86 -4.51
C LEU A 10 19.42 9.42 -5.25
N THR A 11 20.15 10.34 -4.62
CA THR A 11 21.45 10.81 -5.10
C THR A 11 22.53 9.80 -4.75
N GLU A 12 23.34 9.45 -5.74
CA GLU A 12 24.62 8.77 -5.52
C GLU A 12 25.62 9.71 -4.84
N ILE A 13 26.53 9.10 -4.09
CA ILE A 13 27.69 9.70 -3.44
C ILE A 13 28.89 9.57 -4.40
N PRO A 14 29.69 10.62 -4.64
CA PRO A 14 30.89 10.52 -5.47
C PRO A 14 31.99 9.67 -4.82
N VAL A 15 32.80 9.01 -5.66
CA VAL A 15 34.02 8.27 -5.29
C VAL A 15 35.03 9.22 -4.61
N PRO A 16 35.78 8.81 -3.56
CA PRO A 16 36.64 9.73 -2.82
C PRO A 16 37.86 10.16 -3.65
N LEU A 17 38.04 11.47 -3.78
CA LEU A 17 39.32 12.06 -4.19
C LEU A 17 40.28 12.01 -2.99
N ILE A 18 41.44 11.41 -3.22
CA ILE A 18 42.57 11.40 -2.29
C ILE A 18 43.08 12.84 -2.11
N SER A 19 43.37 13.17 -0.85
CA SER A 19 43.90 14.41 -0.28
C SER A 19 45.14 14.99 -1.01
N THR A 20 45.25 16.32 -1.09
CA THR A 20 46.32 17.09 -0.41
C THR A 20 46.07 18.59 -0.46
N ALA A 21 46.60 19.26 0.57
CA ALA A 21 46.25 20.58 1.06
C ALA A 21 47.03 21.75 0.39
N THR A 22 46.35 22.89 0.32
CA THR A 22 46.81 24.29 0.52
C THR A 22 48.12 24.78 -0.12
N LEU A 23 48.02 25.77 -1.02
CA LEU A 23 48.83 27.01 -0.94
C LEU A 23 48.29 28.15 -1.83
N ILE A 24 48.43 29.36 -1.29
CA ILE A 24 47.88 30.65 -1.73
C ILE A 24 48.87 31.35 -2.69
N ARG A 25 48.36 31.98 -3.77
CA ARG A 25 48.64 33.35 -4.28
C ARG A 25 48.75 33.48 -5.81
N HIS A 26 47.92 34.39 -6.32
CA HIS A 26 48.09 35.40 -7.37
C HIS A 26 48.75 35.12 -8.75
N GLN A 27 47.93 35.44 -9.77
CA GLN A 27 48.16 36.28 -10.96
C GLN A 27 49.01 35.79 -12.15
N GLN A 28 48.31 35.79 -13.29
CA GLN A 28 48.65 36.37 -14.60
C GLN A 28 49.54 35.63 -15.63
N GLN A 29 48.99 35.65 -16.86
CA GLN A 29 49.58 35.76 -18.21
C GLN A 29 49.95 34.51 -19.05
N HIS A 30 49.30 34.49 -20.23
CA HIS A 30 49.71 34.11 -21.59
C HIS A 30 50.84 33.10 -21.86
N GLY A 31 50.59 32.20 -22.83
CA GLY A 31 51.63 31.75 -23.76
C GLY A 31 51.61 30.29 -24.23
N THR A 32 51.05 30.06 -25.42
CA THR A 32 51.53 29.15 -26.50
C THR A 32 51.80 27.65 -26.27
N CYS A 33 51.05 26.84 -27.05
CA CYS A 33 51.49 25.77 -27.97
C CYS A 33 52.58 24.75 -27.55
N ARG A 34 52.23 23.43 -27.54
CA ARG A 34 52.64 22.44 -28.57
C ARG A 34 52.17 20.99 -28.26
N TYR A 35 51.60 20.36 -29.29
CA TYR A 35 51.59 18.90 -29.60
C TYR A 35 53.04 18.32 -29.44
N GLN A 36 53.36 17.05 -29.10
CA GLN A 36 52.86 15.74 -29.55
C GLN A 36 53.65 14.58 -28.84
N PRO A 37 53.58 13.27 -29.21
CA PRO A 37 53.35 12.17 -28.28
C PRO A 37 54.45 11.08 -28.28
N TYR A 38 54.21 9.94 -27.58
CA TYR A 38 54.42 8.54 -27.99
C TYR A 38 55.08 7.58 -26.96
N HIS A 39 54.44 6.40 -26.89
CA HIS A 39 54.97 5.03 -26.70
C HIS A 39 55.56 4.60 -25.34
N ARG A 40 55.09 3.45 -24.81
CA ARG A 40 55.78 2.15 -24.98
C ARG A 40 55.11 0.94 -24.27
N TYR A 41 55.00 -0.14 -25.07
CA TYR A 41 55.12 -1.59 -24.84
C TYR A 41 54.24 -2.41 -23.87
N HIS A 42 53.67 -3.46 -24.47
CA HIS A 42 53.37 -4.75 -23.86
C HIS A 42 54.64 -5.51 -23.44
N HIS A 43 54.60 -6.15 -22.27
CA HIS A 43 55.25 -7.44 -22.04
C HIS A 43 54.46 -8.25 -21.00
N GLN A 44 54.13 -9.50 -21.34
CA GLN A 44 53.77 -10.56 -20.40
C GLN A 44 55.05 -11.21 -19.87
N SER A 45 55.11 -11.46 -18.56
CA SER A 45 55.82 -12.60 -17.99
C SER A 45 55.33 -12.88 -16.55
N HIS A 46 55.18 -14.18 -16.27
CA HIS A 46 54.85 -14.78 -14.99
C HIS A 46 55.90 -14.48 -13.92
N VAL A 47 55.48 -14.00 -12.75
CA VAL A 47 56.20 -14.18 -11.47
C VAL A 47 55.16 -14.36 -10.36
N GLN A 48 55.26 -15.46 -9.62
CA GLN A 48 54.50 -15.75 -8.41
C GLN A 48 54.74 -14.65 -7.37
N ASN A 49 53.68 -14.06 -6.80
CA ASN A 49 53.78 -12.88 -5.94
C ASN A 49 53.73 -13.28 -4.45
N PRO A 50 54.79 -13.07 -3.65
CA PRO A 50 54.81 -13.31 -2.20
C PRO A 50 54.05 -12.23 -1.39
N VAL A 51 53.05 -11.58 -1.99
CA VAL A 51 52.37 -10.38 -1.46
C VAL A 51 51.16 -10.71 -0.57
N ILE A 52 50.73 -11.99 -0.54
CA ILE A 52 49.56 -12.40 0.23
C ILE A 52 49.90 -12.68 1.72
N GLU A 53 51.15 -13.05 2.02
CA GLU A 53 51.59 -13.29 3.41
C GLU A 53 51.87 -12.00 4.19
N LEU A 54 52.42 -10.97 3.54
CA LEU A 54 52.67 -9.66 4.16
C LEU A 54 51.38 -8.93 4.57
N HIS A 55 50.30 -9.05 3.80
CA HIS A 55 49.01 -8.44 4.15
C HIS A 55 48.21 -9.19 5.22
N ARG A 56 48.47 -10.48 5.44
CA ARG A 56 47.88 -11.23 6.56
C ARG A 56 48.58 -10.91 7.87
N LEU A 57 49.91 -10.90 7.86
CA LEU A 57 50.71 -10.53 9.03
C LEU A 57 50.54 -9.05 9.40
N GLN A 58 50.40 -8.13 8.43
CA GLN A 58 50.07 -6.73 8.74
C GLN A 58 48.66 -6.56 9.33
N ARG A 59 47.67 -7.38 8.94
CA ARG A 59 46.35 -7.34 9.59
C ARG A 59 46.34 -7.94 10.98
N GLU A 60 47.12 -9.00 11.23
CA GLU A 60 47.24 -9.58 12.57
C GLU A 60 48.01 -8.63 13.51
N ILE A 61 49.02 -7.91 13.01
CA ILE A 61 49.78 -6.90 13.78
C ILE A 61 48.98 -5.60 13.98
N GLU A 62 48.17 -5.16 13.02
CA GLU A 62 47.29 -3.98 13.18
C GLU A 62 46.10 -4.22 14.11
N ILE A 63 45.73 -5.49 14.39
CA ILE A 63 44.65 -5.81 15.33
C ILE A 63 45.15 -5.83 16.79
N GLU A 64 46.45 -6.06 17.04
CA GLU A 64 47.00 -6.11 18.40
C GLU A 64 47.44 -4.75 18.98
N GLU A 65 47.76 -3.74 18.16
CA GLU A 65 48.25 -2.44 18.65
C GLU A 65 47.17 -1.33 18.80
N TYR A 66 45.89 -1.62 18.56
CA TYR A 66 44.77 -0.68 18.78
C TYR A 66 43.93 -1.04 20.01
N TYR A 67 44.54 -1.66 21.02
CA TYR A 67 43.94 -1.71 22.34
C TYR A 67 44.69 -0.75 23.25
N ASP A 68 43.95 0.32 23.60
CA ASP A 68 44.18 1.19 24.77
C ASP A 68 44.85 2.54 24.55
N GLN A 69 44.08 3.51 24.02
CA GLN A 69 44.23 4.94 24.35
C GLN A 69 42.88 5.68 24.42
N ASN A 70 42.01 5.30 25.38
CA ASN A 70 41.07 6.18 26.12
C ASN A 70 39.97 5.35 26.82
N PRO A 71 40.06 5.07 28.13
CA PRO A 71 39.08 4.26 28.85
C PRO A 71 37.72 4.95 29.12
N GLY A 72 37.50 6.17 28.61
CA GLY A 72 36.40 7.04 29.04
C GLY A 72 35.44 7.54 27.97
N GLN A 73 35.61 7.17 26.69
CA GLN A 73 34.68 7.56 25.63
C GLN A 73 33.97 6.33 25.06
N THR A 74 32.72 6.12 25.47
CA THR A 74 31.79 5.21 24.80
C THR A 74 31.42 5.79 23.43
N HIS A 75 32.33 5.66 22.45
CA HIS A 75 32.08 6.08 21.09
C HIS A 75 31.32 4.99 20.33
N ILE A 76 30.30 5.38 19.58
CA ILE A 76 29.42 4.47 18.82
C ILE A 76 30.17 3.56 17.83
N SER A 77 31.38 3.93 17.39
CA SER A 77 32.23 3.07 16.56
C SER A 77 32.77 1.83 17.26
N ALA A 78 32.67 1.75 18.60
CA ALA A 78 33.03 0.57 19.38
C ALA A 78 31.92 -0.50 19.38
N LEU A 79 30.74 -0.20 18.83
CA LEU A 79 29.67 -1.18 18.69
C LEU A 79 29.96 -2.16 17.56
N TYR A 80 29.57 -3.42 17.75
CA TYR A 80 29.61 -4.44 16.70
C TYR A 80 28.74 -4.02 15.49
N PRO A 81 29.15 -4.35 14.25
CA PRO A 81 28.41 -4.02 13.03
C PRO A 81 26.93 -4.45 13.04
N GLU A 82 26.61 -5.56 13.71
CA GLU A 82 25.26 -6.09 13.87
C GLU A 82 24.39 -5.17 14.73
N ILE A 83 24.97 -4.59 15.79
CA ILE A 83 24.29 -3.63 16.66
C ILE A 83 24.10 -2.31 15.91
N LEU A 84 25.11 -1.85 15.17
CA LEU A 84 24.97 -0.68 14.29
C LEU A 84 23.87 -0.89 13.24
N ALA A 85 23.82 -2.07 12.60
CA ALA A 85 22.78 -2.41 11.65
C ALA A 85 21.38 -2.44 12.31
N LEU A 86 21.27 -2.94 13.54
CA LEU A 86 20.03 -2.89 14.31
C LEU A 86 19.60 -1.44 14.58
N ILE A 87 20.51 -0.59 15.04
CA ILE A 87 20.25 0.85 15.27
C ILE A 87 19.81 1.52 13.96
N PHE A 88 20.56 1.30 12.87
CA PHE A 88 20.25 1.90 11.57
C PHE A 88 18.93 1.41 10.98
N SER A 89 18.44 0.23 11.37
CA SER A 89 17.15 -0.29 10.90
C SER A 89 15.96 0.60 11.30
N TYR A 90 16.05 1.30 12.44
CA TYR A 90 15.05 2.24 12.94
C TYR A 90 15.08 3.61 12.26
N LEU A 91 16.14 3.91 11.49
CA LEU A 91 16.25 5.19 10.79
C LEU A 91 15.30 5.26 9.59
N ASP A 92 14.92 6.49 9.23
CA ASP A 92 14.21 6.73 7.97
C ASP A 92 15.13 6.45 6.75
N VAL A 93 14.55 6.37 5.56
CA VAL A 93 15.30 6.05 4.33
C VAL A 93 16.38 7.09 4.02
N ARG A 94 16.14 8.37 4.34
CA ARG A 94 17.08 9.46 4.09
C ARG A 94 18.27 9.35 5.03
N ASP A 95 18.02 9.11 6.31
CA ASP A 95 19.02 9.02 7.34
C ASP A 95 19.83 7.72 7.22
N LYS A 96 19.23 6.61 6.73
CA LYS A 96 19.98 5.43 6.25
C LYS A 96 21.00 5.76 5.16
N GLY A 97 20.68 6.72 4.29
CA GLY A 97 21.60 7.22 3.28
C GLY A 97 22.72 8.10 3.86
N ARG A 98 22.42 8.86 4.92
CA ARG A 98 23.38 9.74 5.61
C ARG A 98 24.38 8.94 6.45
N VAL A 99 23.93 7.94 7.21
CA VAL A 99 24.83 7.10 8.01
C VAL A 99 25.83 6.34 7.14
N ALA A 100 25.42 5.95 5.92
CA ALA A 100 26.32 5.34 4.94
C ALA A 100 27.42 6.29 4.40
N GLN A 101 27.33 7.59 4.68
CA GLN A 101 28.31 8.62 4.27
C GLN A 101 29.28 9.01 5.37
N VAL A 102 29.10 8.50 6.60
CA VAL A 102 29.91 8.91 7.77
C VAL A 102 31.32 8.32 7.70
N CYS A 103 31.43 6.99 7.61
CA CYS A 103 32.71 6.28 7.48
C CYS A 103 32.51 4.90 6.84
N THR A 104 33.60 4.19 6.56
CA THR A 104 33.56 2.86 5.94
C THR A 104 32.84 1.83 6.81
N ALA A 105 33.10 1.79 8.12
CA ALA A 105 32.44 0.88 9.05
C ALA A 105 30.91 1.10 9.10
N TRP A 106 30.48 2.37 9.16
CA TRP A 106 29.07 2.72 9.14
C TRP A 106 28.42 2.39 7.81
N ARG A 107 29.13 2.61 6.70
CA ARG A 107 28.66 2.20 5.38
C ARG A 107 28.46 0.70 5.32
N ASP A 108 29.38 -0.11 5.81
CA ASP A 108 29.27 -1.56 5.75
C ASP A 108 28.11 -2.07 6.62
N ALA A 109 27.95 -1.53 7.83
CA ALA A 109 26.79 -1.80 8.69
C ALA A 109 25.46 -1.33 8.05
N ALA A 110 25.43 -0.14 7.45
CA ALA A 110 24.25 0.40 6.78
C ALA A 110 23.85 -0.40 5.55
N TYR A 111 24.78 -1.08 4.88
CA TYR A 111 24.49 -1.95 3.73
C TYR A 111 24.00 -3.35 4.13
N HIS A 112 23.96 -3.67 5.42
CA HIS A 112 23.41 -4.93 5.90
C HIS A 112 21.91 -5.02 5.55
N LYS A 113 21.47 -6.18 5.05
CA LYS A 113 20.10 -6.36 4.52
C LYS A 113 19.01 -6.12 5.58
N SER A 114 19.30 -6.36 6.86
CA SER A 114 18.35 -6.09 7.96
C SER A 114 17.96 -4.62 8.06
N VAL A 115 18.87 -3.69 7.72
CA VAL A 115 18.63 -2.23 7.73
C VAL A 115 17.52 -1.86 6.74
N TRP A 116 17.44 -2.57 5.63
CA TRP A 116 16.54 -2.27 4.50
C TRP A 116 15.33 -3.19 4.43
N ARG A 117 15.13 -4.06 5.42
CA ARG A 117 14.00 -5.00 5.45
C ARG A 117 12.68 -4.25 5.38
N GLY A 118 11.85 -4.57 4.40
CA GLY A 118 10.53 -3.97 4.21
C GLY A 118 10.53 -2.58 3.57
N VAL A 119 11.68 -1.98 3.31
CA VAL A 119 11.78 -0.66 2.67
C VAL A 119 11.34 -0.73 1.20
N GLU A 120 10.49 0.22 0.79
CA GLU A 120 10.13 0.45 -0.61
C GLU A 120 11.01 1.53 -1.22
N ALA A 121 11.74 1.20 -2.27
CA ALA A 121 12.57 2.15 -3.00
C ALA A 121 11.71 2.91 -4.02
N LYS A 122 11.61 4.24 -3.85
CA LYS A 122 10.90 5.14 -4.77
C LYS A 122 11.86 5.70 -5.81
N LEU A 123 11.63 5.38 -7.09
CA LEU A 123 12.60 5.58 -8.17
C LEU A 123 12.09 6.55 -9.26
N HIS A 124 12.93 7.51 -9.64
CA HIS A 124 12.78 8.29 -10.86
C HIS A 124 13.76 7.82 -11.93
N LEU A 125 13.30 7.00 -12.87
CA LEU A 125 14.10 6.39 -13.93
C LEU A 125 14.13 7.25 -15.20
N ARG A 126 14.53 8.53 -15.04
CA ARG A 126 14.61 9.50 -16.15
C ARG A 126 15.94 9.43 -16.92
N ARG A 127 17.01 8.98 -16.26
CA ARG A 127 18.37 8.89 -16.82
C ARG A 127 18.95 7.50 -16.56
N ALA A 128 19.97 7.12 -17.34
CA ALA A 128 20.74 5.91 -17.08
C ALA A 128 21.39 6.00 -15.70
N ASN A 129 21.28 4.95 -14.92
CA ASN A 129 22.14 4.74 -13.77
C ASN A 129 22.52 3.25 -13.71
N PRO A 130 23.72 2.87 -14.18
CA PRO A 130 24.18 1.48 -14.16
C PRO A 130 24.35 0.90 -12.75
N SER A 131 24.60 1.73 -11.74
CA SER A 131 24.92 1.27 -10.38
C SER A 131 23.66 1.08 -9.51
N LEU A 132 22.55 1.74 -9.88
CA LEU A 132 21.32 1.79 -9.10
C LEU A 132 20.80 0.40 -8.72
N PHE A 133 20.61 -0.48 -9.70
CA PHE A 133 20.03 -1.80 -9.46
C PHE A 133 20.97 -2.68 -8.64
N THR A 134 22.27 -2.67 -8.96
CA THR A 134 23.31 -3.37 -8.16
C THR A 134 23.30 -2.91 -6.71
N SER A 135 23.16 -1.61 -6.46
CA SER A 135 23.05 -1.04 -5.12
C SER A 135 21.78 -1.47 -4.39
N LEU A 136 20.63 -1.52 -5.07
CA LEU A 136 19.36 -2.01 -4.50
C LEU A 136 19.45 -3.49 -4.13
N VAL A 137 20.03 -4.31 -5.02
CA VAL A 137 20.23 -5.74 -4.80
C VAL A 137 21.20 -5.99 -3.64
N LYS A 138 22.32 -5.26 -3.55
CA LYS A 138 23.27 -5.38 -2.44
C LYS A 138 22.61 -5.12 -1.09
N ARG A 139 21.72 -4.12 -1.03
CA ARG A 139 20.94 -3.77 0.15
C ARG A 139 19.78 -4.74 0.44
N GLY A 140 19.48 -5.67 -0.47
CA GLY A 140 18.38 -6.61 -0.31
C GLY A 140 17.00 -5.99 -0.48
N ILE A 141 16.88 -4.89 -1.23
CA ILE A 141 15.59 -4.25 -1.53
C ILE A 141 14.78 -5.16 -2.45
N LYS A 142 13.51 -5.36 -2.09
CA LYS A 142 12.56 -6.20 -2.84
C LYS A 142 11.26 -5.49 -3.22
N LYS A 143 11.06 -4.25 -2.77
CA LYS A 143 9.87 -3.44 -3.07
C LYS A 143 10.29 -2.17 -3.77
N VAL A 144 9.67 -1.89 -4.93
CA VAL A 144 10.00 -0.73 -5.75
C VAL A 144 8.74 -0.02 -6.18
N GLN A 145 8.72 1.30 -5.98
CA GLN A 145 7.77 2.19 -6.62
C GLN A 145 8.50 2.98 -7.72
N VAL A 146 8.01 2.91 -8.96
CA VAL A 146 8.48 3.77 -10.04
C VAL A 146 7.57 4.98 -10.08
N LEU A 147 8.15 6.18 -9.91
CA LEU A 147 7.41 7.45 -9.92
C LEU A 147 7.39 8.09 -11.31
N SER A 148 8.41 7.82 -12.12
CA SER A 148 8.48 8.25 -13.51
C SER A 148 9.57 7.46 -14.20
N PHE A 149 9.38 7.07 -15.46
CA PHE A 149 10.44 6.48 -16.27
C PHE A 149 10.38 6.98 -17.70
N ARG A 150 11.55 7.06 -18.36
CA ARG A 150 11.69 7.25 -19.81
C ARG A 150 12.22 6.00 -20.53
N ARG A 151 12.58 4.97 -19.76
CA ARG A 151 13.25 3.74 -20.23
C ARG A 151 12.34 2.52 -20.10
N SER A 152 12.84 1.35 -20.48
CA SER A 152 12.07 0.12 -20.39
C SER A 152 11.83 -0.29 -18.94
N LEU A 153 10.60 -0.71 -18.62
CA LEU A 153 10.26 -1.35 -17.35
C LEU A 153 11.05 -2.66 -17.13
N ARG A 154 11.51 -3.27 -18.23
CA ARG A 154 12.37 -4.46 -18.21
C ARG A 154 13.62 -4.28 -17.33
N ASP A 155 14.21 -3.09 -17.33
CA ASP A 155 15.42 -2.80 -16.54
C ASP A 155 15.18 -2.99 -15.04
N VAL A 156 13.96 -2.68 -14.57
CA VAL A 156 13.58 -2.85 -13.16
C VAL A 156 13.38 -4.33 -12.82
N ILE A 157 12.62 -5.05 -13.65
CA ILE A 157 12.29 -6.46 -13.43
C ILE A 157 13.55 -7.32 -13.52
N GLN A 158 14.43 -7.07 -14.49
CA GLN A 158 15.67 -7.83 -14.67
C GLN A 158 16.79 -7.35 -13.75
N GLY A 159 16.84 -6.06 -13.43
CA GLY A 159 17.86 -5.50 -12.53
C GLY A 159 17.69 -5.91 -11.07
N ILE A 160 16.49 -6.36 -10.66
CA ILE A 160 16.16 -6.74 -9.28
C ILE A 160 15.55 -8.15 -9.27
N PRO A 161 16.36 -9.22 -9.23
CA PRO A 161 15.87 -10.59 -9.40
C PRO A 161 14.91 -11.06 -8.29
N ASN A 162 15.05 -10.52 -7.08
CA ASN A 162 14.20 -10.86 -5.92
C ASN A 162 13.07 -9.83 -5.69
N LEU A 163 12.60 -9.17 -6.76
CA LEU A 163 11.53 -8.18 -6.68
C LEU A 163 10.21 -8.85 -6.27
N GLU A 164 9.72 -8.51 -5.08
CA GLU A 164 8.45 -9.02 -4.53
C GLU A 164 7.28 -8.08 -4.81
N SER A 165 7.56 -6.78 -4.92
CA SER A 165 6.53 -5.76 -5.11
C SER A 165 6.96 -4.69 -6.11
N LEU A 166 6.11 -4.46 -7.10
CA LEU A 166 6.28 -3.43 -8.11
C LEU A 166 5.07 -2.49 -8.13
N ASN A 167 5.29 -1.24 -7.76
CA ASN A 167 4.28 -0.21 -7.78
C ASN A 167 4.54 0.79 -8.91
N LEU A 168 3.60 0.87 -9.86
CA LEU A 168 3.61 1.76 -11.01
C LEU A 168 2.44 2.75 -10.95
N SER A 169 1.79 2.91 -9.79
CA SER A 169 0.60 3.73 -9.66
C SER A 169 0.85 5.17 -10.14
N GLY A 170 -0.04 5.69 -10.99
CA GLY A 170 0.09 7.06 -11.53
C GLY A 170 1.14 7.20 -12.63
N CYS A 171 1.79 6.13 -13.08
CA CYS A 171 2.66 6.17 -14.26
C CYS A 171 1.82 6.15 -15.55
N TYR A 172 1.27 7.30 -15.93
CA TYR A 172 0.36 7.44 -17.10
C TYR A 172 0.96 7.00 -18.44
N ASN A 173 2.29 6.91 -18.55
CA ASN A 173 2.98 6.44 -19.76
C ASN A 173 3.10 4.90 -19.85
N VAL A 174 2.68 4.16 -18.82
CA VAL A 174 2.64 2.69 -18.86
C VAL A 174 1.52 2.26 -19.79
N ALA A 175 1.89 1.63 -20.90
CA ALA A 175 1.01 1.03 -21.88
C ALA A 175 1.37 -0.44 -22.11
N ASP A 176 0.52 -1.16 -22.84
CA ASP A 176 0.66 -2.60 -23.09
C ASP A 176 2.02 -3.01 -23.67
N ILE A 177 2.61 -2.16 -24.52
CA ILE A 177 3.92 -2.43 -25.11
C ILE A 177 5.03 -2.43 -24.04
N GLY A 178 4.95 -1.51 -23.07
CA GLY A 178 5.93 -1.42 -21.98
C GLY A 178 5.86 -2.65 -21.06
N ILE A 179 4.64 -3.12 -20.75
CA ILE A 179 4.44 -4.33 -19.94
C ILE A 179 4.85 -5.58 -20.72
N SER A 180 4.49 -5.67 -22.01
CA SER A 180 4.86 -6.80 -22.87
C SER A 180 6.37 -6.94 -23.05
N HIS A 181 7.10 -5.83 -23.19
CA HIS A 181 8.56 -5.86 -23.26
C HIS A 181 9.25 -6.16 -21.92
N ALA A 182 8.58 -5.88 -20.80
CA ALA A 182 9.12 -6.14 -19.48
C ALA A 182 8.87 -7.59 -19.03
N LEU A 183 7.70 -8.15 -19.36
CA LEU A 183 7.29 -9.51 -19.01
C LEU A 183 7.53 -10.45 -20.19
N VAL A 184 8.78 -10.88 -20.36
CA VAL A 184 9.21 -11.83 -21.41
C VAL A 184 9.50 -13.24 -20.86
N SER A 185 9.57 -13.39 -19.55
CA SER A 185 9.82 -14.64 -18.82
C SER A 185 9.05 -14.61 -17.50
N GLU A 186 8.88 -15.78 -16.88
CA GLU A 186 8.23 -15.86 -15.57
C GLU A 186 9.01 -15.07 -14.51
N VAL A 187 8.27 -14.40 -13.62
CA VAL A 187 8.83 -13.64 -12.50
C VAL A 187 8.25 -14.21 -11.20
N PRO A 188 8.79 -15.34 -10.70
CA PRO A 188 8.17 -16.09 -9.62
C PRO A 188 8.24 -15.38 -8.27
N SER A 189 9.15 -14.43 -8.11
CA SER A 189 9.32 -13.63 -6.89
C SER A 189 8.23 -12.56 -6.71
N LEU A 190 7.61 -12.10 -7.80
CA LEU A 190 6.67 -10.97 -7.76
C LEU A 190 5.30 -11.42 -7.23
N THR A 191 4.90 -10.87 -6.09
CA THR A 191 3.62 -11.17 -5.42
C THR A 191 2.67 -9.98 -5.42
N MET A 192 3.17 -8.76 -5.60
CA MET A 192 2.35 -7.55 -5.67
C MET A 192 2.68 -6.72 -6.91
N LEU A 193 1.65 -6.36 -7.66
CA LEU A 193 1.72 -5.45 -8.80
C LEU A 193 0.63 -4.39 -8.66
N ASN A 194 1.03 -3.12 -8.66
CA ASN A 194 0.11 -1.99 -8.67
C ASN A 194 0.23 -1.20 -9.97
N LEU A 195 -0.85 -1.19 -10.75
CA LEU A 195 -1.01 -0.46 -12.01
C LEU A 195 -2.09 0.62 -11.92
N SER A 196 -2.49 1.00 -10.72
CA SER A 196 -3.58 1.98 -10.52
C SER A 196 -3.28 3.28 -11.26
N LEU A 197 -4.28 3.85 -11.93
CA LEU A 197 -4.22 5.07 -12.74
C LEU A 197 -3.31 4.96 -13.99
N CYS A 198 -2.84 3.77 -14.36
CA CYS A 198 -2.19 3.53 -15.65
C CYS A 198 -3.24 3.38 -16.76
N LYS A 199 -3.82 4.50 -17.19
CA LYS A 199 -4.99 4.53 -18.11
C LYS A 199 -4.77 3.87 -19.49
N GLN A 200 -3.52 3.68 -19.92
CA GLN A 200 -3.20 3.04 -21.21
C GLN A 200 -3.05 1.51 -21.10
N VAL A 201 -3.22 0.94 -19.90
CA VAL A 201 -3.24 -0.51 -19.69
C VAL A 201 -4.57 -1.08 -20.17
N THR A 202 -4.52 -2.11 -20.99
CA THR A 202 -5.69 -2.84 -21.50
C THR A 202 -5.59 -4.33 -21.17
N ASP A 203 -6.53 -5.12 -21.66
CA ASP A 203 -6.55 -6.58 -21.51
C ASP A 203 -5.30 -7.25 -22.12
N ASN A 204 -4.61 -6.61 -23.07
CA ASN A 204 -3.33 -7.10 -23.60
C ASN A 204 -2.24 -7.17 -22.52
N SER A 205 -2.17 -6.16 -21.64
CA SER A 205 -1.28 -6.20 -20.48
C SER A 205 -1.66 -7.32 -19.52
N LEU A 206 -2.97 -7.48 -19.26
CA LEU A 206 -3.48 -8.52 -18.37
C LEU A 206 -3.18 -9.92 -18.90
N SER A 207 -3.18 -10.12 -20.22
CA SER A 207 -2.73 -11.36 -20.86
C SER A 207 -1.28 -11.70 -20.49
N ARG A 208 -0.36 -10.73 -20.61
CA ARG A 208 1.05 -10.92 -20.24
C ARG A 208 1.24 -11.13 -18.74
N ILE A 209 0.52 -10.39 -17.92
CA ILE A 209 0.52 -10.54 -16.46
C ILE A 209 0.05 -11.94 -16.07
N ALA A 210 -1.10 -12.38 -16.59
CA ALA A 210 -1.66 -13.70 -16.36
C ALA A 210 -0.71 -14.81 -16.86
N GLN A 211 0.02 -14.58 -17.95
CA GLN A 211 0.97 -15.53 -18.51
C GLN A 211 2.22 -15.70 -17.64
N TYR A 212 2.82 -14.62 -17.11
CA TYR A 212 4.16 -14.67 -16.51
C TYR A 212 4.20 -14.48 -14.98
N LEU A 213 3.14 -13.98 -14.35
CA LEU A 213 3.10 -13.64 -12.92
C LEU A 213 2.27 -14.64 -12.09
N LYS A 214 2.62 -15.93 -12.15
CA LYS A 214 1.83 -17.03 -11.56
C LYS A 214 1.71 -17.00 -10.03
N ASN A 215 2.61 -16.30 -9.34
CA ASN A 215 2.62 -16.17 -7.88
C ASN A 215 2.01 -14.84 -7.38
N LEU A 216 1.34 -14.09 -8.25
CA LEU A 216 0.75 -12.81 -7.87
C LEU A 216 -0.38 -13.02 -6.85
N GLU A 217 -0.25 -12.36 -5.70
CA GLU A 217 -1.24 -12.36 -4.61
C GLU A 217 -2.04 -11.06 -4.57
N VAL A 218 -1.46 -9.94 -5.01
CA VAL A 218 -2.07 -8.61 -4.99
C VAL A 218 -1.98 -7.96 -6.36
N LEU A 219 -3.13 -7.61 -6.93
CA LEU A 219 -3.24 -6.88 -8.19
C LEU A 219 -4.14 -5.65 -8.00
N GLU A 220 -3.55 -4.47 -8.17
CA GLU A 220 -4.27 -3.18 -8.10
C GLU A 220 -4.41 -2.59 -9.50
N LEU A 221 -5.63 -2.45 -9.99
CA LEU A 221 -5.99 -1.92 -11.31
C LEU A 221 -6.89 -0.68 -11.20
N GLY A 222 -6.93 -0.03 -10.04
CA GLY A 222 -7.84 1.09 -9.78
C GLY A 222 -7.64 2.23 -10.80
N GLY A 223 -8.66 2.58 -11.57
CA GLY A 223 -8.62 3.60 -12.60
C GLY A 223 -8.02 3.17 -13.94
N CYS A 224 -7.75 1.87 -14.14
CA CYS A 224 -7.46 1.30 -15.46
C CYS A 224 -8.77 1.15 -16.25
N CYS A 225 -9.27 2.27 -16.79
CA CYS A 225 -10.59 2.35 -17.41
C CYS A 225 -10.78 1.49 -18.66
N ASN A 226 -9.69 1.05 -19.31
CA ASN A 226 -9.72 0.23 -20.53
C ASN A 226 -9.67 -1.28 -20.26
N VAL A 227 -9.68 -1.71 -18.99
CA VAL A 227 -9.82 -3.12 -18.62
C VAL A 227 -11.27 -3.55 -18.77
N THR A 228 -11.50 -4.67 -19.44
CA THR A 228 -12.84 -5.21 -19.70
C THR A 228 -13.02 -6.60 -19.11
N ASN A 229 -14.20 -7.20 -19.32
CA ASN A 229 -14.48 -8.57 -18.91
C ASN A 229 -13.48 -9.59 -19.49
N THR A 230 -12.92 -9.33 -20.68
CA THR A 230 -11.87 -10.19 -21.28
C THR A 230 -10.63 -10.24 -20.40
N GLY A 231 -10.20 -9.10 -19.87
CA GLY A 231 -9.10 -9.01 -18.91
C GLY A 231 -9.37 -9.83 -17.64
N LEU A 232 -10.60 -9.82 -17.15
CA LEU A 232 -11.00 -10.59 -15.96
C LEU A 232 -11.01 -12.10 -16.23
N VAL A 233 -11.38 -12.57 -17.43
CA VAL A 233 -11.20 -13.99 -17.82
C VAL A 233 -9.72 -14.38 -17.74
N LEU A 234 -8.84 -13.55 -18.26
CA LEU A 234 -7.39 -13.82 -18.27
C LEU A 234 -6.82 -13.87 -16.85
N ILE A 235 -7.24 -12.95 -15.98
CA ILE A 235 -6.92 -12.96 -14.54
C ILE A 235 -7.42 -14.25 -13.89
N ALA A 236 -8.69 -14.60 -14.13
CA ALA A 236 -9.29 -15.81 -13.58
C ALA A 236 -8.54 -17.06 -14.01
N TRP A 237 -8.12 -17.14 -15.27
CA TRP A 237 -7.38 -18.27 -15.81
C TRP A 237 -5.94 -18.37 -15.25
N GLY A 238 -5.20 -17.27 -15.23
CA GLY A 238 -3.75 -17.30 -14.96
C GLY A 238 -3.32 -17.08 -13.51
N LEU A 239 -4.07 -16.29 -12.73
CA LEU A 239 -3.64 -15.76 -11.43
C LEU A 239 -4.29 -16.48 -10.24
N LYS A 240 -4.01 -17.78 -10.10
CA LYS A 240 -4.72 -18.65 -9.14
C LYS A 240 -4.40 -18.38 -7.66
N LYS A 241 -3.30 -17.69 -7.36
CA LYS A 241 -2.90 -17.32 -5.99
C LYS A 241 -3.38 -15.93 -5.56
N LEU A 242 -4.21 -15.28 -6.38
CA LEU A 242 -4.67 -13.93 -6.12
C LEU A 242 -5.55 -13.87 -4.88
N LYS A 243 -5.13 -13.08 -3.88
CA LYS A 243 -5.85 -12.82 -2.63
C LYS A 243 -6.53 -11.45 -2.63
N ARG A 244 -5.98 -10.49 -3.39
CA ARG A 244 -6.47 -9.12 -3.44
C ARG A 244 -6.54 -8.63 -4.88
N LEU A 245 -7.75 -8.26 -5.30
CA LEU A 245 -8.01 -7.65 -6.60
C LEU A 245 -8.76 -6.34 -6.39
N ASN A 246 -8.23 -5.24 -6.93
CA ASN A 246 -8.89 -3.95 -6.89
C ASN A 246 -9.14 -3.44 -8.31
N LEU A 247 -10.42 -3.27 -8.64
CA LEU A 247 -10.94 -2.85 -9.93
C LEU A 247 -11.66 -1.50 -9.83
N ARG A 248 -11.35 -0.69 -8.81
CA ARG A 248 -11.98 0.63 -8.61
C ARG A 248 -12.02 1.41 -9.94
N SER A 249 -13.17 1.96 -10.30
CA SER A 249 -13.35 2.77 -11.52
C SER A 249 -12.95 2.06 -12.82
N CYS A 250 -12.97 0.72 -12.87
CA CYS A 250 -12.88 -0.04 -14.12
C CYS A 250 -14.26 -0.11 -14.78
N TRP A 251 -14.68 0.99 -15.41
CA TRP A 251 -16.06 1.22 -15.87
C TRP A 251 -16.57 0.25 -16.97
N HIS A 252 -15.69 -0.54 -17.59
CA HIS A 252 -16.06 -1.56 -18.57
C HIS A 252 -16.23 -2.97 -17.98
N VAL A 253 -15.95 -3.15 -16.68
CA VAL A 253 -16.23 -4.39 -15.96
C VAL A 253 -17.72 -4.45 -15.61
N SER A 254 -18.37 -5.57 -15.91
CA SER A 254 -19.77 -5.85 -15.59
C SER A 254 -19.93 -7.17 -14.83
N ASP A 255 -21.18 -7.55 -14.54
CA ASP A 255 -21.54 -8.80 -13.86
C ASP A 255 -20.87 -10.04 -14.47
N GLN A 256 -20.77 -10.07 -15.80
CA GLN A 256 -20.09 -11.14 -16.53
C GLN A 256 -18.61 -11.26 -16.12
N GLY A 257 -17.90 -10.13 -16.03
CA GLY A 257 -16.51 -10.10 -15.59
C GLY A 257 -16.34 -10.66 -14.17
N ILE A 258 -17.23 -10.26 -13.27
CA ILE A 258 -17.25 -10.79 -11.89
C ILE A 258 -17.59 -12.27 -11.87
N GLY A 259 -18.51 -12.72 -12.75
CA GLY A 259 -18.80 -14.13 -12.98
C GLY A 259 -17.55 -14.92 -13.37
N HIS A 260 -16.66 -14.37 -14.20
CA HIS A 260 -15.38 -15.01 -14.53
C HIS A 260 -14.46 -15.16 -13.32
N ILE A 261 -14.29 -14.10 -12.52
CA ILE A 261 -13.50 -14.14 -11.29
C ILE A 261 -14.09 -15.15 -10.29
N ALA A 262 -15.42 -15.25 -10.20
CA ALA A 262 -16.14 -16.19 -9.36
C ALA A 262 -16.19 -17.63 -9.92
N GLY A 263 -15.68 -17.89 -11.13
CA GLY A 263 -15.61 -19.23 -11.72
C GLY A 263 -16.89 -19.72 -12.42
N PHE A 264 -17.81 -18.83 -12.78
CA PHE A 264 -19.06 -19.15 -13.50
C PHE A 264 -18.89 -19.40 -15.00
N ASN A 265 -17.69 -19.19 -15.54
CA ASN A 265 -17.37 -19.53 -16.92
C ASN A 265 -16.46 -20.77 -16.96
N GLN A 266 -16.76 -21.70 -17.88
CA GLN A 266 -15.90 -22.85 -18.19
C GLN A 266 -14.47 -22.40 -18.54
N ASP A 267 -14.33 -21.27 -19.24
CA ASP A 267 -13.02 -20.70 -19.62
C ASP A 267 -12.22 -20.16 -18.42
N ALA A 268 -12.89 -19.84 -17.31
CA ALA A 268 -12.27 -19.23 -16.13
C ALA A 268 -11.50 -20.23 -15.24
N SER A 269 -11.48 -21.51 -15.60
CA SER A 269 -10.75 -22.57 -14.88
C SER A 269 -11.04 -22.57 -13.37
N GLY A 270 -12.30 -22.37 -12.98
CA GLY A 270 -12.72 -22.31 -11.57
C GLY A 270 -12.51 -20.96 -10.85
N GLY A 271 -12.12 -19.90 -11.56
CA GLY A 271 -12.02 -18.55 -10.99
C GLY A 271 -10.85 -18.36 -10.01
N ASN A 272 -10.93 -17.31 -9.18
CA ASN A 272 -9.95 -16.94 -8.16
C ASN A 272 -10.44 -17.30 -6.75
N GLN A 273 -10.44 -18.60 -6.42
CA GLN A 273 -11.00 -19.13 -5.15
C GLN A 273 -10.27 -18.65 -3.88
N MET A 274 -9.02 -18.18 -4.00
CA MET A 274 -8.23 -17.66 -2.87
C MET A 274 -8.49 -16.17 -2.57
N LEU A 275 -9.41 -15.53 -3.30
CA LEU A 275 -9.64 -14.11 -3.17
C LEU A 275 -10.25 -13.76 -1.81
N GLU A 276 -9.57 -12.89 -1.06
CA GLU A 276 -9.98 -12.40 0.25
C GLU A 276 -10.47 -10.94 0.19
N TYR A 277 -9.98 -10.15 -0.76
CA TYR A 277 -10.39 -8.76 -0.98
C TYR A 277 -10.79 -8.51 -2.44
N LEU A 278 -11.96 -7.90 -2.63
CA LEU A 278 -12.45 -7.46 -3.93
C LEU A 278 -12.91 -5.99 -3.86
N GLY A 279 -12.16 -5.11 -4.53
CA GLY A 279 -12.49 -3.69 -4.66
C GLY A 279 -13.24 -3.42 -5.96
N LEU A 280 -14.49 -2.97 -5.88
CA LEU A 280 -15.38 -2.69 -7.00
C LEU A 280 -15.95 -1.27 -6.97
N GLN A 281 -15.35 -0.39 -6.16
CA GLN A 281 -15.78 0.99 -6.01
C GLN A 281 -15.93 1.67 -7.38
N ASP A 282 -17.04 2.39 -7.59
CA ASP A 282 -17.31 3.14 -8.82
C ASP A 282 -17.31 2.26 -10.10
N CYS A 283 -17.63 0.97 -9.99
CA CYS A 283 -17.90 0.10 -11.14
C CYS A 283 -19.38 0.17 -11.52
N GLN A 284 -19.72 1.09 -12.43
CA GLN A 284 -21.10 1.49 -12.74
C GLN A 284 -21.93 0.45 -13.52
N ARG A 285 -21.30 -0.59 -14.08
CA ARG A 285 -21.98 -1.66 -14.85
C ARG A 285 -22.23 -2.93 -14.02
N LEU A 286 -22.08 -2.85 -12.71
CA LEU A 286 -22.39 -3.94 -11.80
C LEU A 286 -23.83 -3.85 -11.30
N SER A 287 -24.52 -4.98 -11.25
CA SER A 287 -25.84 -5.15 -10.68
C SER A 287 -25.84 -6.23 -9.61
N ASP A 288 -27.02 -6.54 -9.05
CA ASP A 288 -27.18 -7.58 -8.05
C ASP A 288 -26.76 -8.98 -8.55
N GLU A 289 -26.74 -9.21 -9.87
CA GLU A 289 -26.22 -10.47 -10.43
C GLU A 289 -24.71 -10.64 -10.18
N ALA A 290 -23.91 -9.56 -10.15
CA ALA A 290 -22.51 -9.66 -9.71
C ALA A 290 -22.40 -10.18 -8.28
N LEU A 291 -23.25 -9.70 -7.37
CA LEU A 291 -23.22 -10.13 -5.96
C LEU A 291 -23.69 -11.57 -5.78
N LYS A 292 -24.63 -12.02 -6.59
CA LYS A 292 -24.99 -13.44 -6.69
C LYS A 292 -23.80 -14.29 -7.11
N HIS A 293 -23.08 -13.91 -8.18
CA HIS A 293 -21.86 -14.61 -8.59
C HIS A 293 -20.81 -14.64 -7.48
N VAL A 294 -20.55 -13.50 -6.83
CA VAL A 294 -19.62 -13.41 -5.69
C VAL A 294 -20.03 -14.38 -4.57
N SER A 295 -21.30 -14.38 -4.18
CA SER A 295 -21.78 -15.19 -3.05
C SER A 295 -21.65 -16.70 -3.26
N LEU A 296 -21.72 -17.14 -4.51
CA LEU A 296 -21.69 -18.55 -4.87
C LEU A 296 -20.28 -19.04 -5.22
N GLY A 297 -19.42 -18.16 -5.74
CA GLY A 297 -18.11 -18.52 -6.27
C GLY A 297 -16.91 -18.10 -5.44
N LEU A 298 -17.04 -17.07 -4.58
CA LEU A 298 -15.91 -16.51 -3.81
C LEU A 298 -16.07 -16.78 -2.31
N ASN A 299 -16.04 -18.06 -1.94
CA ASN A 299 -16.31 -18.51 -0.57
C ASN A 299 -15.28 -18.03 0.47
N GLY A 300 -14.07 -17.64 0.05
CA GLY A 300 -13.02 -17.10 0.93
C GLY A 300 -13.04 -15.58 1.11
N LEU A 301 -13.98 -14.87 0.47
CA LEU A 301 -13.96 -13.40 0.43
C LEU A 301 -14.29 -12.79 1.81
N LYS A 302 -13.37 -11.96 2.30
CA LYS A 302 -13.47 -11.29 3.61
C LYS A 302 -13.90 -9.84 3.47
N THR A 303 -13.45 -9.16 2.43
CA THR A 303 -13.71 -7.73 2.22
C THR A 303 -14.23 -7.49 0.82
N ILE A 304 -15.36 -6.78 0.72
CA ILE A 304 -15.88 -6.26 -0.54
C ILE A 304 -16.17 -4.76 -0.41
N ASN A 305 -15.69 -3.99 -1.39
CA ASN A 305 -15.98 -2.56 -1.47
C ASN A 305 -16.79 -2.26 -2.73
N LEU A 306 -18.04 -1.86 -2.53
CA LEU A 306 -19.04 -1.53 -3.56
C LEU A 306 -19.39 -0.05 -3.57
N SER A 307 -18.61 0.80 -2.88
CA SER A 307 -18.95 2.21 -2.76
C SER A 307 -19.14 2.87 -4.13
N PHE A 308 -20.12 3.76 -4.25
CA PHE A 308 -20.51 4.43 -5.49
C PHE A 308 -21.00 3.49 -6.61
N CYS A 309 -21.32 2.22 -6.34
CA CYS A 309 -22.01 1.35 -7.30
C CYS A 309 -23.52 1.61 -7.23
N VAL A 310 -24.03 2.47 -8.12
CA VAL A 310 -25.43 2.95 -8.07
C VAL A 310 -26.46 1.89 -8.45
N SER A 311 -26.07 0.88 -9.22
CA SER A 311 -26.97 -0.17 -9.73
C SER A 311 -27.11 -1.38 -8.80
N ILE A 312 -26.43 -1.36 -7.64
CA ILE A 312 -26.58 -2.37 -6.58
C ILE A 312 -27.76 -1.98 -5.69
N THR A 313 -28.65 -2.94 -5.42
CA THR A 313 -29.87 -2.74 -4.63
C THR A 313 -29.93 -3.64 -3.40
N ASP A 314 -30.96 -3.47 -2.58
CA ASP A 314 -31.24 -4.34 -1.43
C ASP A 314 -31.28 -5.83 -1.81
N SER A 315 -31.73 -6.17 -3.02
CA SER A 315 -31.78 -7.55 -3.51
C SER A 315 -30.39 -8.18 -3.61
N GLY A 316 -29.37 -7.38 -3.94
CA GLY A 316 -27.98 -7.80 -3.96
C GLY A 316 -27.46 -8.21 -2.59
N LEU A 317 -27.90 -7.52 -1.53
CA LEU A 317 -27.49 -7.81 -0.15
C LEU A 317 -28.02 -9.14 0.36
N LYS A 318 -29.14 -9.65 -0.17
CA LYS A 318 -29.64 -11.00 0.13
C LYS A 318 -28.61 -12.10 -0.19
N TYR A 319 -27.79 -11.88 -1.21
CA TYR A 319 -26.71 -12.81 -1.58
C TYR A 319 -25.53 -12.70 -0.63
N LEU A 320 -25.09 -11.47 -0.33
CA LEU A 320 -23.97 -11.21 0.59
C LEU A 320 -24.27 -11.63 2.03
N ALA A 321 -25.54 -11.54 2.45
CA ALA A 321 -25.98 -11.96 3.79
C ALA A 321 -25.64 -13.42 4.09
N LYS A 322 -25.59 -14.28 3.07
CA LYS A 322 -25.29 -15.73 3.19
C LYS A 322 -23.79 -16.04 3.24
N MET A 323 -22.92 -15.05 3.05
CA MET A 323 -21.48 -15.25 3.01
C MET A 323 -20.88 -15.27 4.42
N ASN A 324 -20.66 -16.48 4.94
CA ASN A 324 -20.10 -16.68 6.30
C ASN A 324 -18.65 -16.19 6.45
N SER A 325 -17.93 -16.00 5.35
CA SER A 325 -16.55 -15.50 5.32
C SER A 325 -16.46 -13.97 5.29
N LEU A 326 -17.53 -13.28 4.90
CA LEU A 326 -17.51 -11.82 4.76
C LEU A 326 -17.39 -11.14 6.12
N ARG A 327 -16.48 -10.18 6.24
CA ARG A 327 -16.16 -9.44 7.46
C ARG A 327 -16.28 -7.94 7.27
N GLU A 328 -16.01 -7.44 6.07
CA GLU A 328 -16.02 -6.01 5.77
C GLU A 328 -16.83 -5.74 4.51
N LEU A 329 -17.85 -4.89 4.65
CA LEU A 329 -18.74 -4.50 3.58
C LEU A 329 -18.82 -2.98 3.50
N ASN A 330 -18.38 -2.41 2.38
CA ASN A 330 -18.51 -0.99 2.11
C ASN A 330 -19.56 -0.75 1.00
N LEU A 331 -20.63 -0.04 1.35
CA LEU A 331 -21.78 0.34 0.52
C LEU A 331 -21.95 1.86 0.48
N ARG A 332 -20.89 2.63 0.78
CA ARG A 332 -20.95 4.08 0.81
C ARG A 332 -21.47 4.65 -0.51
N SER A 333 -22.41 5.58 -0.45
CA SER A 333 -23.01 6.21 -1.64
C SER A 333 -23.60 5.20 -2.64
N CYS A 334 -24.24 4.14 -2.13
CA CYS A 334 -25.08 3.25 -2.93
C CYS A 334 -26.55 3.66 -2.76
N ASP A 335 -27.03 4.51 -3.67
CA ASP A 335 -28.34 5.20 -3.56
C ASP A 335 -29.57 4.27 -3.56
N ASN A 336 -29.39 3.01 -3.96
CA ASN A 336 -30.44 2.00 -4.01
C ASN A 336 -30.39 0.99 -2.84
N ILE A 337 -29.57 1.27 -1.82
CA ILE A 337 -29.59 0.55 -0.54
C ILE A 337 -30.46 1.29 0.46
N SER A 338 -31.34 0.56 1.13
CA SER A 338 -32.29 1.06 2.12
C SER A 338 -32.31 0.21 3.40
N ASP A 339 -33.22 0.53 4.31
CA ASP A 339 -33.48 -0.24 5.52
C ASP A 339 -33.78 -1.74 5.23
N ILE A 340 -34.36 -2.06 4.07
CA ILE A 340 -34.66 -3.44 3.63
C ILE A 340 -33.37 -4.23 3.44
N GLY A 341 -32.35 -3.62 2.83
CA GLY A 341 -31.04 -4.24 2.64
C GLY A 341 -30.37 -4.60 3.96
N MET A 342 -30.53 -3.75 4.98
CA MET A 342 -30.04 -4.02 6.33
C MET A 342 -30.82 -5.15 7.00
N ALA A 343 -32.13 -5.25 6.77
CA ALA A 343 -32.94 -6.37 7.22
C ALA A 343 -32.42 -7.70 6.65
N TYR A 344 -32.11 -7.76 5.34
CA TYR A 344 -31.52 -8.96 4.75
C TYR A 344 -30.18 -9.36 5.37
N LEU A 345 -29.29 -8.39 5.63
CA LEU A 345 -28.01 -8.67 6.29
C LEU A 345 -28.20 -9.20 7.72
N ALA A 346 -29.12 -8.60 8.48
CA ALA A 346 -29.41 -8.98 9.85
C ALA A 346 -30.05 -10.39 9.94
N GLU A 347 -31.08 -10.66 9.14
CA GLU A 347 -31.80 -11.93 9.12
C GLU A 347 -30.97 -13.08 8.53
N GLY A 348 -30.03 -12.77 7.62
CA GLY A 348 -29.17 -13.76 6.98
C GLY A 348 -28.06 -14.33 7.87
N GLY A 349 -27.92 -13.86 9.12
CA GLY A 349 -26.89 -14.34 10.05
C GLY A 349 -25.47 -13.88 9.69
N SER A 350 -25.38 -12.69 9.07
CA SER A 350 -24.11 -12.17 8.55
C SER A 350 -23.03 -12.06 9.62
N GLN A 351 -21.79 -12.40 9.24
CA GLN A 351 -20.61 -12.37 10.11
C GLN A 351 -19.79 -11.07 9.96
N ILE A 352 -20.42 -10.01 9.42
CA ILE A 352 -19.76 -8.73 9.18
C ILE A 352 -19.35 -8.08 10.52
N THR A 353 -18.11 -7.59 10.52
CA THR A 353 -17.50 -6.85 11.63
C THR A 353 -17.30 -5.38 11.31
N SER A 354 -17.27 -5.00 10.03
CA SER A 354 -17.19 -3.61 9.58
C SER A 354 -18.21 -3.34 8.48
N LEU A 355 -19.11 -2.39 8.72
CA LEU A 355 -20.14 -1.96 7.77
C LEU A 355 -20.06 -0.46 7.54
N ASP A 356 -19.98 -0.05 6.28
CA ASP A 356 -20.07 1.36 5.88
C ASP A 356 -21.26 1.54 4.93
N VAL A 357 -22.28 2.26 5.39
CA VAL A 357 -23.47 2.66 4.60
C VAL A 357 -23.59 4.18 4.54
N SER A 358 -22.47 4.89 4.70
CA SER A 358 -22.44 6.35 4.70
C SER A 358 -22.98 6.91 3.37
N PHE A 359 -23.63 8.07 3.41
CA PHE A 359 -24.21 8.75 2.25
C PHE A 359 -25.27 7.92 1.53
N CYS A 360 -25.88 6.94 2.20
CA CYS A 360 -27.08 6.26 1.74
C CYS A 360 -28.31 6.95 2.36
N GLU A 361 -29.00 7.79 1.59
CA GLU A 361 -30.09 8.63 2.10
C GLU A 361 -31.34 7.84 2.54
N LYS A 362 -31.51 6.62 2.04
CA LYS A 362 -32.62 5.70 2.37
C LYS A 362 -32.35 4.86 3.63
N ILE A 363 -31.25 5.11 4.33
CA ILE A 363 -30.93 4.51 5.63
C ILE A 363 -31.46 5.41 6.74
N SER A 364 -32.37 4.85 7.54
CA SER A 364 -33.08 5.53 8.63
C SER A 364 -32.90 4.80 9.97
N ASP A 365 -33.62 5.23 11.00
CA ASP A 365 -33.65 4.53 12.29
C ASP A 365 -34.14 3.08 12.18
N GLN A 366 -34.93 2.75 11.15
CA GLN A 366 -35.39 1.40 10.90
C GLN A 366 -34.24 0.46 10.51
N ALA A 367 -33.26 0.92 9.72
CA ALA A 367 -32.02 0.16 9.50
C ALA A 367 -31.31 -0.15 10.82
N LEU A 368 -31.23 0.82 11.73
CA LEU A 368 -30.58 0.63 13.04
C LEU A 368 -31.34 -0.39 13.92
N VAL A 369 -32.67 -0.48 13.79
CA VAL A 369 -33.45 -1.57 14.40
C VAL A 369 -33.00 -2.91 13.85
N HIS A 370 -32.95 -3.09 12.52
CA HIS A 370 -32.51 -4.35 11.91
C HIS A 370 -31.07 -4.72 12.28
N ILE A 371 -30.15 -3.75 12.19
CA ILE A 371 -28.75 -3.93 12.59
C ILE A 371 -28.66 -4.40 14.05
N SER A 372 -29.43 -3.79 14.95
CA SER A 372 -29.46 -4.15 16.38
C SER A 372 -30.01 -5.56 16.67
N GLN A 373 -30.72 -6.17 15.71
CA GLN A 373 -31.38 -7.47 15.83
C GLN A 373 -30.58 -8.64 15.25
N GLY A 374 -29.53 -8.40 14.45
CA GLY A 374 -28.81 -9.50 13.79
C GLY A 374 -27.31 -9.30 13.61
N LEU A 375 -26.80 -8.06 13.56
CA LEU A 375 -25.38 -7.80 13.28
C LEU A 375 -24.54 -7.64 14.56
N PHE A 376 -24.64 -8.63 15.46
CA PHE A 376 -24.04 -8.58 16.79
C PHE A 376 -22.50 -8.58 16.79
N ASN A 377 -21.86 -8.98 15.70
CA ASN A 377 -20.40 -9.04 15.56
C ASN A 377 -19.78 -7.71 15.10
N LEU A 378 -20.58 -6.65 14.91
CA LEU A 378 -20.09 -5.36 14.45
C LEU A 378 -19.12 -4.72 15.45
N LYS A 379 -17.95 -4.35 14.93
CA LYS A 379 -16.91 -3.57 15.63
C LYS A 379 -16.74 -2.18 15.01
N SER A 380 -17.10 -2.02 13.74
CA SER A 380 -17.01 -0.76 13.02
C SER A 380 -18.30 -0.50 12.25
N LEU A 381 -18.93 0.66 12.50
CA LEU A 381 -20.16 1.07 11.84
C LEU A 381 -20.05 2.52 11.38
N SER A 382 -20.21 2.75 10.08
CA SER A 382 -20.22 4.09 9.49
C SER A 382 -21.58 4.38 8.87
N LEU A 383 -22.21 5.44 9.40
CA LEU A 383 -23.56 5.93 9.10
C LEU A 383 -23.52 7.41 8.68
N SER A 384 -22.35 7.90 8.27
CA SER A 384 -22.17 9.33 7.99
C SER A 384 -23.16 9.80 6.93
N ALA A 385 -23.80 10.95 7.15
CA ALA A 385 -24.82 11.52 6.27
C ALA A 385 -26.05 10.60 6.02
N CYS A 386 -26.38 9.69 6.93
CA CYS A 386 -27.65 8.94 6.91
C CYS A 386 -28.79 9.69 7.65
N GLN A 387 -30.04 9.29 7.40
CA GLN A 387 -31.25 9.88 8.00
C GLN A 387 -31.59 9.28 9.38
N ILE A 388 -30.59 9.18 10.25
CA ILE A 388 -30.72 8.60 11.60
C ILE A 388 -30.90 9.66 12.68
N SER A 389 -31.53 9.29 13.80
CA SER A 389 -31.81 10.12 14.97
C SER A 389 -31.30 9.47 16.28
N ASP A 390 -31.47 10.19 17.40
CA ASP A 390 -31.09 9.70 18.73
C ASP A 390 -31.79 8.38 19.10
N ASP A 391 -33.00 8.15 18.57
CA ASP A 391 -33.77 6.94 18.83
C ASP A 391 -33.17 5.73 18.12
N GLY A 392 -32.68 5.89 16.88
CA GLY A 392 -31.92 4.85 16.19
C GLY A 392 -30.59 4.54 16.88
N ILE A 393 -29.86 5.57 17.33
CA ILE A 393 -28.65 5.39 18.14
C ILE A 393 -28.96 4.62 19.43
N GLN A 394 -30.08 4.91 20.09
CA GLN A 394 -30.49 4.18 21.28
C GLN A 394 -30.68 2.67 21.00
N ARG A 395 -31.15 2.30 19.80
CA ARG A 395 -31.34 0.88 19.42
C ARG A 395 -30.01 0.14 19.36
N ILE A 396 -29.03 0.68 18.65
CA ILE A 396 -27.71 0.04 18.55
C ILE A 396 -26.95 0.09 19.88
N ALA A 397 -27.10 1.15 20.67
CA ALA A 397 -26.48 1.27 21.98
C ALA A 397 -26.93 0.16 22.95
N LYS A 398 -28.17 -0.33 22.81
CA LYS A 398 -28.73 -1.40 23.63
C LYS A 398 -28.21 -2.81 23.30
N THR A 399 -27.56 -3.02 22.15
CA THR A 399 -27.17 -4.37 21.72
C THR A 399 -25.72 -4.48 21.26
N LEU A 400 -25.16 -3.45 20.62
CA LEU A 400 -23.81 -3.47 20.02
C LEU A 400 -22.73 -2.99 21.01
N HIS A 401 -22.64 -3.60 22.19
CA HIS A 401 -21.69 -3.20 23.24
C HIS A 401 -20.21 -3.37 22.85
N ASP A 402 -19.93 -4.19 21.83
CA ASP A 402 -18.59 -4.47 21.32
C ASP A 402 -18.12 -3.51 20.22
N LEU A 403 -18.93 -2.48 19.91
CA LEU A 403 -18.59 -1.51 18.88
C LEU A 403 -17.36 -0.69 19.30
N GLU A 404 -16.35 -0.67 18.43
CA GLU A 404 -15.07 0.02 18.64
C GLU A 404 -14.95 1.31 17.83
N THR A 405 -15.60 1.36 16.66
CA THR A 405 -15.59 2.52 15.76
C THR A 405 -17.00 2.88 15.33
N LEU A 406 -17.41 4.12 15.56
CA LEU A 406 -18.71 4.65 15.16
C LEU A 406 -18.52 5.98 14.43
N ASN A 407 -18.94 6.03 13.16
CA ASN A 407 -18.97 7.27 12.41
C ASN A 407 -20.43 7.69 12.18
N ILE A 408 -20.83 8.79 12.81
CA ILE A 408 -22.16 9.41 12.68
C ILE A 408 -22.04 10.86 12.20
N GLY A 409 -20.93 11.21 11.56
CA GLY A 409 -20.69 12.55 11.05
C GLY A 409 -21.74 12.95 10.00
N GLN A 410 -22.14 14.21 9.99
CA GLN A 410 -23.16 14.78 9.11
C GLN A 410 -24.56 14.18 9.31
N CYS A 411 -24.82 13.50 10.43
CA CYS A 411 -26.16 13.09 10.81
C CYS A 411 -26.89 14.26 11.49
N TYR A 412 -27.71 14.98 10.71
CA TYR A 412 -28.36 16.24 11.11
C TYR A 412 -29.39 16.13 12.23
N ARG A 413 -29.85 14.92 12.57
CA ARG A 413 -30.89 14.69 13.59
C ARG A 413 -30.33 14.15 14.91
N ILE A 414 -29.02 13.92 15.00
CA ILE A 414 -28.36 13.49 16.24
C ILE A 414 -28.12 14.70 17.15
N THR A 415 -28.45 14.54 18.42
CA THR A 415 -28.27 15.55 19.47
C THR A 415 -27.46 14.98 20.65
N ASP A 416 -27.29 15.78 21.70
CA ASP A 416 -26.65 15.33 22.95
C ASP A 416 -27.35 14.14 23.60
N LYS A 417 -28.64 13.91 23.32
CA LYS A 417 -29.36 12.70 23.78
C LYS A 417 -28.75 11.44 23.14
N GLY A 418 -28.46 11.46 21.84
CA GLY A 418 -27.78 10.35 21.16
C GLY A 418 -26.39 10.09 21.72
N LEU A 419 -25.61 11.17 21.96
CA LEU A 419 -24.29 11.04 22.60
C LEU A 419 -24.35 10.49 24.02
N THR A 420 -25.40 10.82 24.77
CA THR A 420 -25.66 10.25 26.09
C THR A 420 -25.87 8.75 26.02
N ASN A 421 -26.74 8.28 25.12
CA ASN A 421 -26.98 6.85 24.91
C ASN A 421 -25.67 6.11 24.55
N ILE A 422 -24.82 6.73 23.73
CA ILE A 422 -23.50 6.18 23.38
C ILE A 422 -22.59 6.11 24.60
N ALA A 423 -22.45 7.22 25.34
CA ALA A 423 -21.56 7.31 26.50
C ALA A 423 -21.94 6.30 27.60
N GLU A 424 -23.23 6.05 27.80
CA GLU A 424 -23.73 5.13 28.82
C GLU A 424 -23.55 3.64 28.46
N ALA A 425 -23.59 3.28 27.17
CA ALA A 425 -23.68 1.87 26.76
C ALA A 425 -22.50 1.34 25.93
N LEU A 426 -21.77 2.20 25.18
CA LEU A 426 -20.71 1.80 24.25
C LEU A 426 -19.31 1.98 24.85
N THR A 427 -19.02 1.30 25.98
CA THR A 427 -17.77 1.51 26.73
C THR A 427 -16.51 1.01 26.02
N ARG A 428 -16.65 0.17 24.99
CA ARG A 428 -15.55 -0.33 24.15
C ARG A 428 -15.18 0.60 22.98
N LEU A 429 -15.91 1.70 22.82
CA LEU A 429 -15.70 2.63 21.71
C LEU A 429 -14.31 3.29 21.81
N LYS A 430 -13.54 3.19 20.74
CA LYS A 430 -12.18 3.73 20.59
C LYS A 430 -12.14 4.93 19.65
N ASN A 431 -12.96 4.91 18.61
CA ASN A 431 -12.98 5.96 17.60
C ASN A 431 -14.43 6.41 17.37
N ILE A 432 -14.66 7.72 17.45
CA ILE A 432 -15.95 8.31 17.10
C ILE A 432 -15.76 9.53 16.19
N ASP A 433 -16.56 9.59 15.13
CA ASP A 433 -16.63 10.74 14.22
C ASP A 433 -17.98 11.42 14.34
N LEU A 434 -17.95 12.69 14.75
CA LEU A 434 -19.08 13.58 14.97
C LEU A 434 -19.05 14.80 14.04
N TYR A 435 -18.17 14.80 13.03
CA TYR A 435 -17.98 15.93 12.14
C TYR A 435 -19.30 16.35 11.49
N GLY A 436 -19.63 17.64 11.55
CA GLY A 436 -20.80 18.18 10.84
C GLY A 436 -22.15 17.79 11.45
N CYS A 437 -22.20 17.41 12.72
CA CYS A 437 -23.46 17.23 13.46
C CYS A 437 -23.87 18.55 14.14
N PRO A 438 -24.80 19.36 13.58
CA PRO A 438 -25.04 20.73 14.02
C PRO A 438 -25.79 20.86 15.35
N LYS A 439 -26.39 19.78 15.85
CA LYS A 439 -27.20 19.78 17.09
C LYS A 439 -26.46 19.16 18.28
N ILE A 440 -25.20 18.81 18.12
CA ILE A 440 -24.34 18.36 19.21
C ILE A 440 -23.71 19.59 19.86
N THR A 441 -23.79 19.66 21.19
CA THR A 441 -23.22 20.77 21.97
C THR A 441 -22.04 20.28 22.82
N THR A 442 -21.42 21.21 23.56
CA THR A 442 -20.36 20.89 24.53
C THR A 442 -20.82 19.90 25.59
N VAL A 443 -22.10 19.92 25.97
CA VAL A 443 -22.66 19.00 26.98
C VAL A 443 -22.58 17.55 26.53
N GLY A 444 -22.94 17.27 25.28
CA GLY A 444 -22.81 15.92 24.71
C GLY A 444 -21.35 15.51 24.52
N MET A 445 -20.49 16.44 24.08
CA MET A 445 -19.06 16.18 23.90
C MET A 445 -18.36 15.83 25.22
N GLU A 446 -18.64 16.54 26.31
CA GLU A 446 -18.09 16.25 27.64
C GLU A 446 -18.43 14.83 28.12
N ARG A 447 -19.59 14.29 27.72
CA ARG A 447 -19.97 12.90 28.04
C ARG A 447 -19.16 11.90 27.23
N ILE A 448 -18.99 12.14 25.92
CA ILE A 448 -18.19 11.28 25.04
C ILE A 448 -16.73 11.27 25.46
N MET A 449 -16.16 12.41 25.84
CA MET A 449 -14.77 12.49 26.31
C MET A 449 -14.49 11.69 27.59
N LYS A 450 -15.54 11.32 28.35
CA LYS A 450 -15.43 10.47 29.54
C LYS A 450 -15.44 8.97 29.23
N LEU A 451 -15.57 8.57 27.96
CA LEU A 451 -15.49 7.17 27.57
C LEU A 451 -14.10 6.60 27.87
N PRO A 452 -14.01 5.44 28.54
CA PRO A 452 -12.76 4.94 29.12
C PRO A 452 -11.72 4.51 28.07
N ASN A 453 -12.17 4.12 26.87
CA ASN A 453 -11.32 3.55 25.82
C ASN A 453 -11.18 4.47 24.61
N LEU A 454 -11.71 5.69 24.66
CA LEU A 454 -11.70 6.61 23.52
C LEU A 454 -10.27 7.07 23.21
N LYS A 455 -9.85 6.87 21.96
CA LYS A 455 -8.52 7.24 21.45
C LYS A 455 -8.61 8.36 20.42
N CYS A 456 -9.62 8.32 19.57
CA CYS A 456 -9.79 9.28 18.48
C CYS A 456 -11.21 9.84 18.52
N LEU A 457 -11.31 11.16 18.64
CA LEU A 457 -12.54 11.92 18.48
C LEU A 457 -12.35 12.86 17.28
N ASN A 458 -13.04 12.59 16.18
CA ASN A 458 -13.06 13.49 15.03
C ASN A 458 -14.26 14.43 15.14
N LEU A 459 -13.99 15.73 15.25
CA LEU A 459 -15.01 16.78 15.16
C LEU A 459 -14.96 17.49 13.80
N GLY A 460 -13.99 17.16 12.95
CA GLY A 460 -13.51 18.02 11.87
C GLY A 460 -13.06 19.39 12.38
N LEU A 461 -12.81 20.34 11.46
CA LEU A 461 -12.33 21.68 11.77
C LEU A 461 -13.40 22.54 12.47
N TRP A 462 -13.75 22.25 13.72
CA TRP A 462 -14.48 23.17 14.61
C TRP A 462 -13.50 24.00 15.44
N HIS A 463 -12.55 24.66 14.77
CA HIS A 463 -11.82 25.84 15.29
C HIS A 463 -11.03 26.56 14.18
N VAL A 464 -11.74 27.26 13.29
CA VAL A 464 -11.32 28.52 12.62
C VAL A 464 -12.64 29.19 12.21
N ARG A 465 -13.20 30.21 12.84
CA ARG A 465 -12.74 31.33 13.66
C ARG A 465 -13.75 31.61 14.76
#